data_AF-A0A497NSV5-F1
#
_entry.id   AF-A0A497NSV5-F1
#
_cell.length_a   1.000
_cell.length_b   1.000
_cell.length_c   1.000
_cell.angle_alpha   90.00
_cell.angle_beta   90.00
_cell.angle_gamma   90.00
#
_symmetry.space_group_name_H-M   'P 1'
#
loop_
_entity.id
_entity.type
_entity.pdbx_description
1 polymer ?
#
loop_
_entity_poly.entity_id
_entity_poly.type
_entity_poly.pdbx_seq_one_letter_code
_entity_poly.pdbx_strand_id
1 'polypeptide(L)'
;MSYRQAAKRQYTPKRSLRQRISPTHQFSFRSQWEANLDEALAQAYKLKDEGYLVEEGIEKGALMESQAKRIIKQLTQMGYEVQKIPVAKWAGEKVVFIIYKPPQEPLPPSTAKTSKIKSRKQTLEQLLEKYIRLSFPPNAEPDMERWTNKGYMLNHGYTTALIRADASGTDTLLNIYKSLLEKPPITQFTNFSKLRVAVTRAKKSNAKFVHFDQKGETATSIEHLQNALRTFADGPLTVYCEGKDKPVYIANEDKHAIALAPALDFASHLSVSIDELIREAATMRR
;
A
#
# COMPACT_ATOMS: atom_id res chain seq x y z
N MET A 1 -20.90 14.82 -59.07
CA MET A 1 -20.66 14.78 -57.60
C MET A 1 -20.38 13.33 -57.20
N SER A 2 -19.13 12.87 -57.30
CA SER A 2 -18.77 11.50 -56.93
C SER A 2 -18.42 11.43 -55.45
N TYR A 3 -19.15 10.60 -54.70
CA TYR A 3 -18.87 10.32 -53.30
C TYR A 3 -17.61 9.46 -53.19
N ARG A 4 -16.52 10.02 -52.66
CA ARG A 4 -15.36 9.25 -52.20
C ARG A 4 -15.74 8.55 -50.90
N GLN A 5 -15.90 7.23 -50.95
CA GLN A 5 -16.01 6.42 -49.73
C GLN A 5 -14.69 6.48 -48.95
N ALA A 6 -14.76 6.95 -47.71
CA ALA A 6 -13.61 6.95 -46.80
C ALA A 6 -13.27 5.52 -46.39
N ALA A 7 -12.04 5.09 -46.65
CA ALA A 7 -11.53 3.80 -46.25
C ALA A 7 -11.60 3.61 -44.73
N LYS A 8 -12.25 2.54 -44.28
CA LYS A 8 -12.29 2.12 -42.87
C LYS A 8 -10.85 1.89 -42.39
N ARG A 9 -10.37 2.73 -41.48
CA ARG A 9 -9.11 2.51 -40.76
C ARG A 9 -9.26 1.25 -39.90
N GLN A 10 -8.67 0.14 -40.35
CA GLN A 10 -8.51 -1.06 -39.53
C GLN A 10 -7.62 -0.71 -38.34
N TYR A 11 -8.18 -0.87 -37.13
CA TYR A 11 -7.41 -0.80 -35.89
C TYR A 11 -6.42 -1.96 -35.87
N THR A 12 -5.13 -1.66 -36.07
CA THR A 12 -4.07 -2.59 -35.71
C THR A 12 -3.81 -2.40 -34.22
N PRO A 13 -4.04 -3.42 -33.37
CA PRO A 13 -3.65 -3.33 -31.97
C PRO A 13 -2.13 -3.12 -31.94
N LYS A 14 -1.69 -2.05 -31.26
CA LYS A 14 -0.27 -1.91 -30.86
C LYS A 14 0.08 -3.16 -30.07
N ARG A 15 0.80 -4.09 -30.70
CA ARG A 15 1.46 -5.21 -30.00
C ARG A 15 2.29 -4.59 -28.89
N SER A 16 1.85 -4.75 -27.64
CA SER A 16 2.74 -4.57 -26.51
C SER A 16 3.85 -5.61 -26.69
N LEU A 17 5.05 -5.15 -27.06
CA LEU A 17 6.28 -5.92 -26.96
C LEU A 17 6.56 -6.18 -25.47
N ARG A 18 5.75 -7.03 -24.83
CA ARG A 18 6.30 -7.90 -23.80
C ARG A 18 7.21 -8.84 -24.57
N GLN A 19 8.49 -8.46 -24.69
CA GLN A 19 9.52 -9.33 -25.23
C GLN A 19 9.37 -10.68 -24.53
N ARG A 20 8.89 -11.69 -25.27
CA ARG A 20 8.89 -13.06 -24.77
C ARG A 20 10.36 -13.40 -24.57
N ILE A 21 10.79 -13.48 -23.32
CA ILE A 21 12.16 -13.83 -22.95
C ILE A 21 12.37 -15.24 -23.51
N SER A 22 13.20 -15.35 -24.55
CA SER A 22 13.44 -16.63 -25.20
C SER A 22 14.19 -17.56 -24.21
N PRO A 23 14.04 -18.89 -24.34
CA PRO A 23 14.85 -19.84 -23.58
C PRO A 23 16.36 -19.59 -23.71
N THR A 24 16.82 -19.11 -24.86
CA THR A 24 18.22 -18.72 -25.10
C THR A 24 18.67 -17.51 -24.28
N HIS A 25 17.80 -16.54 -24.02
CA HIS A 25 18.09 -15.42 -23.12
C HIS A 25 18.16 -15.85 -21.65
N GLN A 26 17.34 -16.82 -21.24
CA GLN A 26 17.38 -17.37 -19.88
C GLN A 26 18.66 -18.18 -19.66
N PHE A 27 19.07 -18.96 -20.66
CA PHE A 27 20.29 -19.75 -20.61
C PHE A 27 21.55 -18.88 -20.56
N SER A 28 21.64 -17.86 -21.42
CA SER A 28 22.81 -16.95 -21.42
C SER A 28 22.93 -16.15 -20.13
N PHE A 29 21.81 -15.74 -19.53
CA PHE A 29 21.81 -15.15 -18.20
C PHE A 29 22.31 -16.12 -17.13
N ARG A 30 21.78 -17.36 -17.09
CA ARG A 30 22.19 -18.37 -16.11
C ARG A 30 23.68 -18.67 -16.22
N SER A 31 24.18 -18.86 -17.44
CA SER A 31 25.60 -19.10 -17.68
C SER A 31 26.49 -17.94 -17.22
N GLN A 32 26.11 -16.69 -17.51
CA GLN A 32 26.85 -15.52 -17.03
C GLN A 32 26.76 -15.34 -15.52
N TRP A 33 25.61 -15.63 -14.95
CA TRP A 33 25.38 -15.58 -13.52
C TRP A 33 26.27 -16.59 -12.79
N GLU A 34 26.22 -17.86 -13.19
CA GLU A 34 27.02 -18.92 -12.59
C GLU A 34 28.53 -18.67 -12.76
N ALA A 35 28.97 -18.16 -13.91
CA ALA A 35 30.39 -17.87 -14.15
C ALA A 35 30.94 -16.70 -13.32
N ASN A 36 30.12 -15.66 -13.08
CA ASN A 36 30.59 -14.41 -12.47
C ASN A 36 30.18 -14.27 -10.99
N LEU A 37 29.27 -15.12 -10.49
CA LEU A 37 28.77 -15.01 -9.13
C LEU A 37 29.88 -15.25 -8.11
N ASP A 38 30.74 -16.26 -8.32
CA ASP A 38 31.84 -16.55 -7.40
C ASP A 38 32.86 -15.40 -7.36
N GLU A 39 33.17 -14.79 -8.51
CA GLU A 39 34.04 -13.62 -8.58
C GLU A 39 33.40 -12.39 -7.91
N ALA A 40 32.10 -12.17 -8.15
CA ALA A 40 31.35 -11.08 -7.54
C ALA A 40 31.24 -11.24 -6.01
N LEU A 41 31.09 -12.47 -5.52
CA LEU A 41 31.12 -12.79 -4.10
C LEU A 41 32.52 -12.61 -3.52
N ALA A 42 33.58 -13.04 -4.21
CA ALA A 42 34.95 -12.83 -3.76
C ALA A 42 35.31 -11.34 -3.66
N GLN A 43 34.88 -10.53 -4.63
CA GLN A 43 35.01 -9.06 -4.57
C GLN A 43 34.18 -8.49 -3.41
N ALA A 44 32.98 -9.01 -3.18
CA ALA A 44 32.15 -8.60 -2.06
C ALA A 44 32.82 -8.93 -0.71
N TYR A 45 33.40 -10.11 -0.54
CA TYR A 45 34.13 -10.48 0.69
C TYR A 45 35.38 -9.61 0.91
N LYS A 46 36.13 -9.25 -0.15
CA LYS A 46 37.24 -8.29 -0.03
C LYS A 46 36.75 -6.92 0.47
N LEU A 47 35.62 -6.44 -0.04
CA LEU A 47 35.00 -5.21 0.45
C LEU A 47 34.50 -5.34 1.89
N LYS A 48 34.11 -6.54 2.33
CA LYS A 48 33.78 -6.80 3.74
C LYS A 48 35.00 -6.56 4.62
N ASP A 49 36.16 -7.07 4.21
CA ASP A 49 37.42 -6.90 4.93
C ASP A 49 37.88 -5.42 4.98
N GLU A 50 37.53 -4.62 3.96
CA GLU A 50 37.73 -3.16 3.91
C GLU A 50 36.71 -2.35 4.74
N GLY A 51 35.77 -3.04 5.39
CA GLY A 51 34.76 -2.45 6.29
C GLY A 51 33.46 -2.03 5.60
N TYR A 52 33.17 -2.52 4.39
CA TYR A 52 31.86 -2.35 3.78
C TYR A 52 30.85 -3.38 4.31
N LEU A 53 29.59 -2.97 4.44
CA LEU A 53 28.47 -3.84 4.78
C LEU A 53 28.02 -4.58 3.52
N VAL A 54 28.41 -5.86 3.47
CA VAL A 54 28.21 -6.73 2.32
C VAL A 54 26.97 -7.61 2.46
N GLU A 55 26.60 -7.97 3.69
CA GLU A 55 25.48 -8.88 3.99
C GLU A 55 24.15 -8.30 3.51
N GLU A 56 23.82 -7.06 3.86
CA GLU A 56 22.59 -6.40 3.40
C GLU A 56 22.57 -6.15 1.88
N GLY A 57 23.74 -6.06 1.25
CA GLY A 57 23.91 -5.83 -0.19
C GLY A 57 23.65 -7.07 -1.04
N ILE A 58 24.06 -8.24 -0.53
CA ILE A 58 23.79 -9.55 -1.14
C ILE A 58 22.35 -9.98 -0.85
N GLU A 59 21.84 -9.74 0.37
CA GLU A 59 20.47 -10.07 0.80
C GLU A 59 19.38 -9.30 0.06
N LYS A 60 19.62 -8.02 -0.29
CA LYS A 60 18.68 -7.23 -1.13
C LYS A 60 18.60 -7.73 -2.58
N GLY A 61 19.38 -8.75 -2.92
CA GLY A 61 19.39 -9.42 -4.21
C GLY A 61 20.08 -8.60 -5.30
N ALA A 62 20.43 -9.27 -6.39
CA ALA A 62 21.00 -8.60 -7.54
C ALA A 62 19.93 -7.73 -8.22
N LEU A 63 20.21 -6.43 -8.30
CA LEU A 63 19.29 -5.43 -8.83
C LEU A 63 19.65 -5.07 -10.26
N MET A 64 18.64 -4.73 -11.07
CA MET A 64 18.90 -4.11 -12.37
C MET A 64 19.57 -2.75 -12.18
N GLU A 65 20.50 -2.37 -13.06
CA GLU A 65 21.28 -1.13 -12.93
C GLU A 65 20.39 0.13 -12.80
N SER A 66 19.27 0.18 -13.50
CA SER A 66 18.27 1.25 -13.42
C SER A 66 17.61 1.37 -12.04
N GLN A 67 17.38 0.23 -11.39
CA GLN A 67 16.85 0.16 -10.03
C GLN A 67 17.92 0.52 -9.01
N ALA A 68 19.14 0.02 -9.22
CA ALA A 68 20.30 0.30 -8.38
C ALA A 68 20.61 1.80 -8.31
N LYS A 69 20.53 2.52 -9.43
CA LYS A 69 20.81 3.98 -9.48
C LYS A 69 20.03 4.79 -8.44
N ARG A 70 18.77 4.43 -8.17
CA ARG A 70 17.94 5.14 -7.18
C ARG A 70 18.43 4.89 -5.76
N ILE A 71 18.78 3.65 -5.45
CA ILE A 71 19.24 3.22 -4.13
C ILE A 71 20.63 3.80 -3.84
N ILE A 72 21.54 3.76 -4.81
CA ILE A 72 22.86 4.36 -4.71
C ILE A 72 22.76 5.85 -4.41
N LYS A 73 21.88 6.58 -5.11
CA LYS A 73 21.66 8.01 -4.87
C LYS A 73 21.15 8.29 -3.45
N GLN A 74 20.32 7.42 -2.89
CA GLN A 74 19.83 7.55 -1.51
C GLN A 74 20.94 7.27 -0.50
N LEU A 75 21.73 6.21 -0.71
CA LEU A 75 22.83 5.84 0.17
C LEU A 75 23.94 6.90 0.18
N THR A 76 24.31 7.45 -0.98
CA THR A 76 25.29 8.54 -1.06
C THR A 76 24.78 9.83 -0.41
N GLN A 77 23.48 10.13 -0.52
CA GLN A 77 22.85 11.26 0.20
C GLN A 77 22.88 11.08 1.73
N MET A 78 22.89 9.84 2.20
CA MET A 78 23.01 9.50 3.63
C MET A 78 24.47 9.43 4.11
N GLY A 79 25.44 9.76 3.26
CA GLY A 79 26.87 9.74 3.59
C GLY A 79 27.53 8.36 3.52
N TYR A 80 26.84 7.36 2.95
CA TYR A 80 27.42 6.04 2.75
C TYR A 80 28.29 6.02 1.49
N GLU A 81 29.43 5.36 1.59
CA GLU A 81 30.28 5.06 0.44
C GLU A 81 29.76 3.80 -0.24
N VAL A 82 29.46 3.85 -1.54
CA VAL A 82 28.76 2.76 -2.24
C VAL A 82 29.58 2.24 -3.42
N GLN A 83 29.79 0.93 -3.47
CA GLN A 83 30.40 0.23 -4.60
C GLN A 83 29.38 -0.64 -5.33
N LYS A 84 29.58 -0.81 -6.64
CA LYS A 84 28.70 -1.60 -7.53
C LYS A 84 29.51 -2.75 -8.13
N ILE A 85 29.02 -3.97 -7.95
CA ILE A 85 29.65 -5.16 -8.54
C ILE A 85 28.71 -5.71 -9.62
N PRO A 86 29.10 -5.71 -10.91
CA PRO A 86 28.30 -6.31 -11.97
C PRO A 86 28.38 -7.84 -11.93
N VAL A 87 27.24 -8.52 -12.09
CA VAL A 87 27.14 -9.98 -12.01
C VAL A 87 26.75 -10.58 -13.37
N ALA A 88 25.67 -10.11 -13.98
CA ALA A 88 25.17 -10.67 -15.24
C ALA A 88 24.44 -9.63 -16.09
N LYS A 89 24.03 -10.00 -17.31
CA LYS A 89 23.13 -9.17 -18.14
C LYS A 89 21.78 -9.86 -18.30
N TRP A 90 20.70 -9.13 -18.04
CA TRP A 90 19.33 -9.58 -18.26
C TRP A 90 18.60 -8.61 -19.18
N ALA A 91 18.04 -9.13 -20.28
CA ALA A 91 17.26 -8.34 -21.25
C ALA A 91 17.96 -7.03 -21.73
N GLY A 92 19.29 -7.05 -21.87
CA GLY A 92 20.09 -5.91 -22.28
C GLY A 92 20.55 -4.98 -21.15
N GLU A 93 20.16 -5.24 -19.91
CA GLU A 93 20.52 -4.47 -18.72
C GLU A 93 21.47 -5.24 -17.80
N LYS A 94 22.39 -4.55 -17.11
CA LYS A 94 23.30 -5.18 -16.15
C LYS A 94 22.58 -5.42 -14.82
N VAL A 95 22.78 -6.59 -14.26
CA VAL A 95 22.39 -6.93 -12.89
C VAL A 95 23.61 -6.73 -12.00
N VAL A 96 23.45 -5.97 -10.91
CA VAL A 96 24.53 -5.52 -10.03
C VAL A 96 24.22 -5.81 -8.56
N PHE A 97 25.25 -6.12 -7.78
CA PHE A 97 25.22 -6.01 -6.33
C PHE A 97 25.60 -4.59 -5.89
N ILE A 98 24.97 -4.13 -4.82
CA ILE A 98 25.23 -2.84 -4.20
C ILE A 98 25.79 -3.10 -2.82
N ILE A 99 27.02 -2.66 -2.57
CA ILE A 99 27.71 -2.82 -1.29
C ILE A 99 28.01 -1.42 -0.77
N TYR A 100 27.84 -1.19 0.53
CA TYR A 100 28.01 0.15 1.08
C TYR A 100 28.69 0.17 2.45
N LYS A 101 29.48 1.21 2.70
CA LYS A 101 30.19 1.44 3.95
C LYS A 101 29.59 2.64 4.68
N PRO A 102 29.28 2.51 5.98
CA PRO A 102 28.82 3.64 6.79
C PRO A 102 29.94 4.69 6.96
N PRO A 103 29.60 5.98 7.07
CA PRO A 103 30.59 7.05 7.24
C PRO A 103 31.41 6.88 8.54
N GLN A 104 32.71 7.20 8.46
CA GLN A 104 33.71 6.92 9.52
C GLN A 104 33.75 7.94 10.68
N GLU A 105 32.87 8.94 10.71
CA GLU A 105 32.69 9.81 11.88
C GLU A 105 31.22 9.82 12.29
N PRO A 106 30.92 9.78 13.61
CA PRO A 106 29.57 9.95 14.10
C PRO A 106 29.18 11.40 13.84
N LEU A 107 28.53 11.64 12.70
CA LEU A 107 27.78 12.87 12.51
C LEU A 107 26.89 13.03 13.76
N PRO A 108 26.89 14.22 14.41
CA PRO A 108 26.05 14.46 15.58
C PRO A 108 24.66 13.97 15.23
N PRO A 109 23.97 13.22 16.13
CA PRO A 109 22.81 12.42 15.78
C PRO A 109 21.96 13.29 14.89
N SER A 110 21.97 12.98 13.59
CA SER A 110 21.16 13.69 12.65
C SER A 110 19.80 13.40 13.21
N THR A 111 19.21 14.38 13.91
CA THR A 111 17.88 14.30 14.47
C THR A 111 17.13 13.60 13.39
N ALA A 112 16.76 12.35 13.66
CA ALA A 112 16.19 11.53 12.64
C ALA A 112 15.03 12.39 12.18
N LYS A 113 15.20 13.04 11.02
CA LYS A 113 14.11 13.42 10.21
C LYS A 113 13.67 12.01 9.84
N THR A 114 12.87 11.39 10.72
CA THR A 114 11.58 10.85 10.34
C THR A 114 11.22 11.76 9.21
N SER A 115 11.53 11.29 8.00
CA SER A 115 11.03 11.91 6.81
C SER A 115 9.57 11.90 7.15
N LYS A 116 9.06 13.08 7.54
CA LYS A 116 7.64 13.31 7.59
C LYS A 116 7.32 12.96 6.16
N ILE A 117 6.87 11.72 5.94
CA ILE A 117 6.20 11.30 4.73
C ILE A 117 5.26 12.46 4.58
N LYS A 118 5.54 13.34 3.59
CA LYS A 118 4.69 14.50 3.35
C LYS A 118 3.35 13.84 3.12
N SER A 119 2.49 13.84 4.13
CA SER A 119 1.17 13.26 4.03
C SER A 119 0.60 14.04 2.88
N ARG A 120 0.37 13.34 1.77
CA ARG A 120 -0.13 13.99 0.58
C ARG A 120 -1.55 14.36 0.96
N LYS A 121 -1.73 15.55 1.56
CA LYS A 121 -3.01 16.03 2.05
C LYS A 121 -3.97 15.92 0.87
N GLN A 122 -4.89 14.98 0.99
CA GLN A 122 -5.86 14.69 -0.04
C GLN A 122 -6.96 15.72 0.12
N THR A 123 -7.30 16.43 -0.96
CA THR A 123 -8.44 17.34 -0.90
C THR A 123 -9.73 16.55 -0.71
N LEU A 124 -10.75 17.20 -0.15
CA LEU A 124 -12.05 16.56 0.05
C LEU A 124 -12.65 16.05 -1.26
N GLU A 125 -12.48 16.79 -2.35
CA GLU A 125 -12.91 16.39 -3.70
C GLU A 125 -12.20 15.12 -4.17
N GLN A 126 -10.88 15.03 -4.00
CA GLN A 126 -10.12 13.81 -4.32
C GLN A 126 -10.53 12.63 -3.46
N LEU A 127 -10.95 12.89 -2.22
CA LEU A 127 -11.46 11.87 -1.31
C LEU A 127 -12.80 11.34 -1.80
N LEU A 128 -13.72 12.26 -2.13
CA LEU A 128 -15.02 11.94 -2.69
C LEU A 128 -14.91 11.17 -4.00
N GLU A 129 -14.09 11.65 -4.95
CA GLU A 129 -13.91 11.01 -6.26
C GLU A 129 -13.38 9.57 -6.11
N LYS A 130 -12.39 9.35 -5.24
CA LYS A 130 -11.89 8.00 -4.96
C LYS A 130 -12.95 7.13 -4.30
N TYR A 131 -13.72 7.69 -3.36
CA TYR A 131 -14.78 6.95 -2.68
C TYR A 131 -15.85 6.48 -3.67
N ILE A 132 -16.33 7.37 -4.54
CA ILE A 132 -17.30 7.06 -5.59
C ILE A 132 -16.75 5.96 -6.48
N ARG A 133 -15.53 6.14 -7.02
CA ARG A 133 -14.90 5.17 -7.92
C ARG A 133 -14.71 3.78 -7.32
N LEU A 134 -14.49 3.67 -6.01
CA LEU A 134 -14.21 2.40 -5.33
C LEU A 134 -15.45 1.73 -4.72
N SER A 135 -16.47 2.51 -4.39
CA SER A 135 -17.62 2.05 -3.60
C SER A 135 -18.92 1.98 -4.40
N PHE A 136 -18.95 2.57 -5.60
CA PHE A 136 -20.09 2.53 -6.51
C PHE A 136 -19.75 1.72 -7.77
N PRO A 137 -20.71 0.94 -8.29
CA PRO A 137 -20.54 0.34 -9.61
C PRO A 137 -20.51 1.44 -10.69
N PRO A 138 -19.93 1.18 -11.87
CA PRO A 138 -19.66 2.21 -12.89
C PRO A 138 -20.87 3.03 -13.36
N ASN A 139 -22.08 2.49 -13.21
CA ASN A 139 -23.32 3.10 -13.69
C ASN A 139 -24.26 3.53 -12.54
N ALA A 140 -23.83 3.45 -11.27
CA ALA A 140 -24.66 3.94 -10.17
C ALA A 140 -24.46 5.44 -10.00
N GLU A 141 -25.57 6.16 -9.87
CA GLU A 141 -25.56 7.58 -9.58
C GLU A 141 -25.36 7.81 -8.06
N PRO A 142 -24.30 8.54 -7.65
CA PRO A 142 -24.11 8.92 -6.26
C PRO A 142 -25.11 10.00 -5.82
N ASP A 143 -25.62 9.89 -4.60
CA ASP A 143 -26.51 10.89 -3.97
C ASP A 143 -25.71 12.15 -3.59
N MET A 144 -25.48 13.02 -4.58
CA MET A 144 -24.74 14.27 -4.42
C MET A 144 -25.52 15.31 -3.61
N GLU A 145 -26.85 15.22 -3.57
CA GLU A 145 -27.69 16.12 -2.78
C GLU A 145 -27.46 15.88 -1.29
N ARG A 146 -27.50 14.62 -0.85
CA ARG A 146 -27.19 14.25 0.54
C ARG A 146 -25.76 14.61 0.93
N TRP A 147 -24.80 14.42 0.02
CA TRP A 147 -23.42 14.84 0.25
C TRP A 147 -23.30 16.35 0.48
N THR A 148 -24.01 17.15 -0.32
CA THR A 148 -23.94 18.61 -0.28
C THR A 148 -24.66 19.15 0.95
N ASN A 149 -25.84 18.63 1.26
CA ASN A 149 -26.71 19.16 2.31
C ASN A 149 -26.41 18.60 3.70
N LYS A 150 -26.06 17.31 3.79
CA LYS A 150 -25.86 16.60 5.07
C LYS A 150 -24.40 16.24 5.34
N GLY A 151 -23.54 16.39 4.35
CA GLY A 151 -22.11 16.13 4.49
C GLY A 151 -21.72 14.65 4.56
N TYR A 152 -22.57 13.73 4.11
CA TYR A 152 -22.23 12.31 3.99
C TYR A 152 -22.84 11.66 2.75
N MET A 153 -22.24 10.55 2.30
CA MET A 153 -22.66 9.81 1.12
C MET A 153 -22.64 8.32 1.38
N LEU A 154 -23.82 7.69 1.29
CA LEU A 154 -23.97 6.24 1.34
C LEU A 154 -23.65 5.64 -0.03
N ASN A 155 -23.05 4.45 -0.05
CA ASN A 155 -22.95 3.69 -1.28
C ASN A 155 -24.31 3.06 -1.66
N HIS A 156 -24.42 2.59 -2.90
CA HIS A 156 -25.65 1.99 -3.43
C HIS A 156 -26.18 0.80 -2.59
N GLY A 157 -25.27 0.01 -2.00
CA GLY A 157 -25.63 -1.14 -1.17
C GLY A 157 -25.86 -0.83 0.31
N TYR A 158 -25.77 0.44 0.74
CA TYR A 158 -25.85 0.85 2.15
C TYR A 158 -24.83 0.16 3.09
N THR A 159 -23.74 -0.38 2.53
CA THR A 159 -22.70 -1.08 3.27
C THR A 159 -21.54 -0.17 3.68
N THR A 160 -21.39 0.98 3.03
CA THR A 160 -20.38 1.98 3.39
C THR A 160 -20.94 3.40 3.31
N ALA A 161 -20.43 4.30 4.14
CA ALA A 161 -20.74 5.72 4.06
C ALA A 161 -19.47 6.56 4.17
N LEU A 162 -19.27 7.52 3.27
CA LEU A 162 -18.26 8.56 3.46
C LEU A 162 -18.88 9.72 4.24
N ILE A 163 -18.21 10.19 5.29
CA ILE A 163 -18.66 11.24 6.19
C ILE A 163 -17.62 12.35 6.23
N ARG A 164 -18.06 13.59 5.99
CA ARG A 164 -17.22 14.79 6.16
C ARG A 164 -17.07 15.15 7.63
N ALA A 165 -15.96 15.79 7.97
CA ALA A 165 -15.71 16.23 9.34
C ALA A 165 -16.72 17.29 9.80
N ASP A 166 -17.20 18.12 8.85
CA ASP A 166 -18.20 19.16 9.05
C ASP A 166 -19.64 18.69 8.77
N ALA A 167 -19.87 17.37 8.67
CA ALA A 167 -21.20 16.83 8.41
C ALA A 167 -22.22 17.28 9.47
N SER A 168 -23.29 17.92 9.02
CA SER A 168 -24.40 18.41 9.84
C SER A 168 -25.66 17.62 9.53
N GLY A 169 -26.42 17.28 10.56
CA GLY A 169 -27.60 16.43 10.42
C GLY A 169 -27.88 15.63 11.69
N THR A 170 -29.10 15.12 11.78
CA THR A 170 -29.62 14.32 12.89
C THR A 170 -29.68 12.82 12.57
N ASP A 171 -29.14 12.42 11.42
CA ASP A 171 -29.11 11.01 11.01
C ASP A 171 -28.31 10.17 12.02
N THR A 172 -28.81 8.98 12.34
CA THR A 172 -28.28 8.09 13.38
C THR A 172 -26.79 7.79 13.19
N LEU A 173 -26.36 7.54 11.95
CA LEU A 173 -24.97 7.29 11.57
C LEU A 173 -24.04 8.47 11.91
N LEU A 174 -24.51 9.72 11.74
CA LEU A 174 -23.72 10.90 12.10
C LEU A 174 -23.66 11.11 13.61
N ASN A 175 -24.79 10.92 14.31
CA ASN A 175 -24.85 11.10 15.76
C ASN A 175 -23.95 10.09 16.49
N ILE A 176 -23.94 8.82 16.04
CA ILE A 176 -23.03 7.80 16.56
C ILE A 176 -21.58 8.25 16.35
N TYR A 177 -21.19 8.62 15.13
CA TYR A 177 -19.82 9.05 14.85
C TYR A 177 -19.38 10.25 15.71
N LYS A 178 -20.22 11.28 15.83
CA LYS A 178 -19.94 12.45 16.67
C LYS A 178 -19.73 12.08 18.13
N SER A 179 -20.58 11.21 18.69
CA SER A 179 -20.42 10.73 20.07
C SER A 179 -19.15 9.89 20.29
N LEU A 180 -18.67 9.21 19.24
CA LEU A 180 -17.45 8.40 19.31
C LEU A 180 -16.18 9.26 19.29
N LEU A 181 -16.22 10.46 18.71
CA LEU A 181 -15.08 11.38 18.72
C LEU A 181 -14.72 11.90 20.12
N GLU A 182 -15.64 11.80 21.07
CA GLU A 182 -15.43 12.17 22.49
C GLU A 182 -14.93 10.99 23.34
N LYS A 183 -14.88 9.78 22.78
CA LYS A 183 -14.49 8.54 23.44
C LYS A 183 -13.10 8.08 22.99
N PRO A 184 -12.39 7.27 23.80
CA PRO A 184 -11.14 6.67 23.35
C PRO A 184 -11.39 5.79 22.12
N PRO A 185 -10.53 5.87 21.09
CA PRO A 185 -10.65 5.01 19.92
C PRO A 185 -10.34 3.55 20.27
N ILE A 186 -10.82 2.62 19.44
CA ILE A 186 -10.50 1.19 19.58
C ILE A 186 -9.03 0.98 19.29
N THR A 187 -8.55 1.59 18.21
CA THR A 187 -7.15 1.51 17.82
C THR A 187 -6.78 2.72 16.97
N GLN A 188 -5.48 3.05 16.99
CA GLN A 188 -4.93 4.15 16.22
C GLN A 188 -3.65 3.69 15.53
N PHE A 189 -3.55 4.02 14.24
CA PHE A 189 -2.40 3.72 13.41
C PHE A 189 -1.70 5.03 13.06
N THR A 190 -0.42 5.16 13.43
CA THR A 190 0.42 6.31 13.02
C THR A 190 0.70 6.31 11.52
N ASN A 191 0.80 5.12 10.93
CA ASN A 191 0.81 4.89 9.49
C ASN A 191 0.14 3.54 9.20
N PHE A 192 -0.91 3.54 8.37
CA PHE A 192 -1.69 2.35 8.05
C PHE A 192 -1.13 1.50 6.89
N SER A 193 0.13 1.70 6.49
CA SER A 193 0.80 0.85 5.50
C SER A 193 0.83 -0.62 5.93
N LYS A 194 1.10 -0.89 7.21
CA LYS A 194 1.05 -2.25 7.78
C LYS A 194 -0.36 -2.82 7.74
N LEU A 195 -1.36 -2.01 8.07
CA LEU A 195 -2.77 -2.37 7.99
C LEU A 195 -3.17 -2.73 6.55
N ARG A 196 -2.76 -1.96 5.54
CA ARG A 196 -3.00 -2.29 4.12
C ARG A 196 -2.42 -3.65 3.73
N VAL A 197 -1.20 -3.95 4.18
CA VAL A 197 -0.56 -5.25 3.92
C VAL A 197 -1.34 -6.37 4.61
N ALA A 198 -1.70 -6.20 5.88
CA ALA A 198 -2.51 -7.14 6.67
C ALA A 198 -3.85 -7.44 5.97
N VAL A 199 -4.60 -6.42 5.57
CA VAL A 199 -5.89 -6.58 4.87
C VAL A 199 -5.72 -7.26 3.50
N THR A 200 -4.64 -6.94 2.78
CA THR A 200 -4.35 -7.60 1.49
C THR A 200 -4.04 -9.09 1.67
N ARG A 201 -3.41 -9.48 2.78
CA ARG A 201 -3.17 -10.88 3.13
C ARG A 201 -4.45 -11.57 3.58
N ALA A 202 -5.26 -10.91 4.42
CA ALA A 202 -6.57 -11.41 4.86
C ALA A 202 -7.44 -11.79 3.66
N LYS A 203 -7.46 -10.96 2.61
CA LYS A 203 -8.19 -11.25 1.37
C LYS A 203 -7.70 -12.49 0.60
N LYS A 204 -6.43 -12.87 0.79
CA LYS A 204 -5.86 -14.11 0.21
C LYS A 204 -6.11 -15.34 1.07
N SER A 205 -6.58 -15.16 2.30
CA SER A 205 -7.02 -16.24 3.18
C SER A 205 -8.48 -16.61 2.91
N ASN A 206 -9.02 -17.59 3.64
CA ASN A 206 -10.44 -17.93 3.60
C ASN A 206 -11.33 -16.96 4.42
N ALA A 207 -10.73 -15.98 5.10
CA ALA A 207 -11.48 -14.98 5.85
C ALA A 207 -12.26 -14.06 4.92
N LYS A 208 -13.49 -13.72 5.33
CA LYS A 208 -14.37 -12.72 4.70
C LYS A 208 -14.48 -11.45 5.53
N PHE A 209 -14.28 -11.59 6.84
CA PHE A 209 -14.46 -10.52 7.82
C PHE A 209 -13.19 -10.26 8.61
N VAL A 210 -13.07 -9.05 9.12
CA VAL A 210 -11.97 -8.58 9.96
C VAL A 210 -12.54 -7.84 11.15
N HIS A 211 -11.93 -8.04 12.31
CA HIS A 211 -12.29 -7.35 13.53
C HIS A 211 -11.07 -6.67 14.15
N PHE A 212 -11.32 -5.59 14.89
CA PHE A 212 -10.31 -4.75 15.55
C PHE A 212 -10.22 -5.00 17.05
N ASP A 213 -11.11 -5.81 17.61
CA ASP A 213 -11.20 -6.14 19.03
C ASP A 213 -10.88 -7.62 19.27
N GLN A 214 -10.54 -7.99 20.51
CA GLN A 214 -10.23 -9.38 20.86
C GLN A 214 -11.44 -10.32 20.82
N LYS A 215 -12.67 -9.78 20.92
CA LYS A 215 -13.90 -10.57 21.02
C LYS A 215 -14.58 -10.81 19.67
N GLY A 216 -14.13 -10.13 18.61
CA GLY A 216 -14.74 -10.23 17.27
C GLY A 216 -16.05 -9.46 17.14
N GLU A 217 -16.38 -8.58 18.08
CA GLU A 217 -17.63 -7.81 18.10
C GLU A 217 -17.63 -6.70 17.04
N THR A 218 -16.45 -6.29 16.56
CA THR A 218 -16.27 -5.19 15.59
C THR A 218 -16.06 -5.68 14.16
N ALA A 219 -16.59 -6.85 13.84
CA ALA A 219 -16.38 -7.48 12.55
C ALA A 219 -16.98 -6.67 11.40
N THR A 220 -16.20 -6.50 10.33
CA THR A 220 -16.63 -5.84 9.09
C THR A 220 -16.04 -6.55 7.87
N SER A 221 -16.59 -6.30 6.68
CA SER A 221 -16.11 -6.94 5.44
C SER A 221 -14.68 -6.51 5.08
N ILE A 222 -13.83 -7.51 4.77
CA ILE A 222 -12.45 -7.26 4.29
C ILE A 222 -12.46 -6.41 3.03
N GLU A 223 -13.42 -6.63 2.13
CA GLU A 223 -13.52 -5.87 0.88
C GLU A 223 -13.84 -4.40 1.13
N HIS A 224 -14.82 -4.13 1.99
CA HIS A 224 -15.20 -2.76 2.34
C HIS A 224 -14.08 -2.04 3.09
N LEU A 225 -13.40 -2.72 4.01
CA LEU A 225 -12.20 -2.18 4.67
C LEU A 225 -11.11 -1.87 3.65
N GLN A 226 -10.83 -2.78 2.71
CA GLN A 226 -9.81 -2.56 1.69
C GLN A 226 -10.13 -1.33 0.83
N ASN A 227 -11.38 -1.17 0.40
CA ASN A 227 -11.80 -0.01 -0.38
C ASN A 227 -11.67 1.28 0.43
N ALA A 228 -12.08 1.28 1.71
CA ALA A 228 -11.90 2.42 2.61
C ALA A 228 -10.43 2.84 2.75
N LEU A 229 -9.53 1.88 2.97
CA LEU A 229 -8.09 2.14 3.06
C LEU A 229 -7.47 2.65 1.74
N ARG A 230 -8.06 2.31 0.59
CA ARG A 230 -7.64 2.80 -0.73
C ARG A 230 -8.20 4.19 -1.04
N THR A 231 -9.30 4.57 -0.41
CA THR A 231 -9.88 5.91 -0.50
C THR A 231 -9.00 6.94 0.18
N PHE A 232 -8.51 6.65 1.38
CA PHE A 232 -7.61 7.52 2.13
C PHE A 232 -6.18 7.56 1.55
N ALA A 233 -5.54 8.73 1.64
CA ALA A 233 -4.11 8.88 1.41
C ALA A 233 -3.32 8.37 2.62
N ASP A 234 -2.05 8.00 2.41
CA ASP A 234 -1.17 7.53 3.49
C ASP A 234 -1.05 8.57 4.60
N GLY A 235 -1.20 8.14 5.84
CA GLY A 235 -1.21 9.00 7.01
C GLY A 235 -1.67 8.26 8.26
N PRO A 236 -2.03 8.99 9.33
CA PRO A 236 -2.67 8.42 10.49
C PRO A 236 -4.12 7.99 10.21
N LEU A 237 -4.55 6.87 10.79
CA LEU A 237 -5.95 6.45 10.81
C LEU A 237 -6.36 6.08 12.22
N THR A 238 -7.59 6.41 12.58
CA THR A 238 -8.19 6.07 13.87
C THR A 238 -9.47 5.28 13.63
N VAL A 239 -9.67 4.22 14.41
CA VAL A 239 -10.83 3.34 14.29
C VAL A 239 -11.73 3.49 15.51
N TYR A 240 -13.03 3.67 15.28
CA TYR A 240 -14.06 3.79 16.30
C TYR A 240 -15.19 2.79 16.04
N CYS A 241 -15.81 2.28 17.10
CA CYS A 241 -17.07 1.54 17.04
C CYS A 241 -17.79 1.73 18.39
N GLU A 242 -19.12 1.76 18.35
CA GLU A 242 -19.94 1.84 19.57
C GLU A 242 -19.99 0.49 20.31
N GLY A 243 -19.87 -0.63 19.58
CA GLY A 243 -19.90 -1.97 20.15
C GLY A 243 -20.34 -3.01 19.11
N LYS A 244 -20.80 -4.16 19.62
CA LYS A 244 -21.28 -5.27 18.80
C LYS A 244 -22.43 -4.84 17.87
N ASP A 245 -22.43 -5.35 16.64
CA ASP A 245 -23.48 -5.13 15.64
C ASP A 245 -23.66 -3.66 15.22
N LYS A 246 -22.66 -2.80 15.50
CA LYS A 246 -22.64 -1.38 15.14
C LYS A 246 -21.63 -1.09 14.03
N PRO A 247 -21.84 -0.02 13.25
CA PRO A 247 -20.90 0.35 12.20
C PRO A 247 -19.50 0.67 12.75
N VAL A 248 -18.48 0.24 12.02
CA VAL A 248 -17.08 0.59 12.29
C VAL A 248 -16.73 1.84 11.51
N TYR A 249 -16.21 2.86 12.19
CA TYR A 249 -15.80 4.13 11.60
C TYR A 249 -14.28 4.20 11.49
N ILE A 250 -13.77 4.49 10.30
CA ILE A 250 -12.35 4.69 10.04
C ILE A 250 -12.15 6.14 9.67
N ALA A 251 -11.49 6.90 10.54
CA ALA A 251 -11.28 8.33 10.40
C ALA A 251 -9.82 8.66 10.06
N ASN A 252 -9.61 9.64 9.19
CA ASN A 252 -8.30 10.22 8.93
C ASN A 252 -7.94 11.32 9.96
N GLU A 253 -6.73 11.88 9.81
CA GLU A 253 -6.24 12.98 10.66
C GLU A 253 -7.17 14.21 10.65
N ASP A 254 -7.81 14.50 9.51
CA ASP A 254 -8.77 15.60 9.35
C ASP A 254 -10.19 15.25 9.85
N LYS A 255 -10.39 14.09 10.48
CA LYS A 255 -11.67 13.57 10.99
C LYS A 255 -12.73 13.28 9.92
N HIS A 256 -12.36 13.20 8.64
CA HIS A 256 -13.19 12.57 7.62
C HIS A 256 -13.22 11.07 7.87
N ALA A 257 -14.41 10.46 7.84
CA ALA A 257 -14.57 9.05 8.17
C ALA A 257 -15.25 8.26 7.06
N ILE A 258 -14.91 6.97 6.98
CA ILE A 258 -15.71 5.99 6.25
C ILE A 258 -16.33 5.06 7.29
N ALA A 259 -17.66 5.05 7.35
CA ALA A 259 -18.43 4.07 8.11
C ALA A 259 -18.55 2.80 7.28
N LEU A 260 -18.36 1.66 7.93
CA LEU A 260 -18.48 0.32 7.37
C LEU A 260 -19.57 -0.41 8.11
N ALA A 261 -20.49 -1.05 7.37
CA ALA A 261 -21.51 -1.89 7.96
C ALA A 261 -20.88 -3.04 8.77
N PRO A 262 -21.51 -3.41 9.90
CA PRO A 262 -21.09 -4.57 10.67
C PRO A 262 -21.38 -5.86 9.91
N ALA A 263 -20.55 -6.87 10.13
CA ALA A 263 -20.86 -8.24 9.76
C ALA A 263 -21.74 -8.85 10.85
N LEU A 264 -22.97 -9.25 10.47
CA LEU A 264 -23.91 -9.90 11.37
C LEU A 264 -23.91 -11.41 11.12
N ASP A 265 -24.12 -12.19 12.17
CA ASP A 265 -24.38 -13.64 12.12
C ASP A 265 -23.42 -14.46 11.24
N PHE A 266 -22.12 -14.15 11.31
CA PHE A 266 -21.09 -14.87 10.55
C PHE A 266 -20.44 -15.99 11.37
N ALA A 267 -19.96 -17.03 10.68
CA ALA A 267 -19.18 -18.08 11.32
C ALA A 267 -17.78 -17.57 11.70
N SER A 268 -17.36 -17.77 12.96
CA SER A 268 -16.11 -17.21 13.51
C SER A 268 -14.85 -17.54 12.69
N HIS A 269 -14.78 -18.73 12.09
CA HIS A 269 -13.67 -19.15 11.23
C HIS A 269 -13.54 -18.33 9.92
N LEU A 270 -14.54 -17.54 9.56
CA LEU A 270 -14.51 -16.61 8.42
C LEU A 270 -14.04 -15.21 8.83
N SER A 271 -13.68 -15.01 10.10
CA SER A 271 -13.16 -13.75 10.62
C SER A 271 -11.74 -13.89 11.09
N VAL A 272 -11.01 -12.77 11.06
CA VAL A 272 -9.62 -12.72 11.52
C VAL A 272 -9.33 -11.41 12.22
N SER A 273 -8.50 -11.46 13.25
CA SER A 273 -8.07 -10.28 14.00
C SER A 273 -7.05 -9.47 13.21
N ILE A 274 -7.26 -8.16 13.12
CA ILE A 274 -6.29 -7.25 12.49
C ILE A 274 -4.96 -7.21 13.26
N ASP A 275 -5.01 -7.29 14.58
CA ASP A 275 -3.80 -7.28 15.41
C ASP A 275 -2.95 -8.54 15.17
N GLU A 276 -3.60 -9.70 15.01
CA GLU A 276 -2.92 -10.96 14.66
C GLU A 276 -2.27 -10.87 13.29
N LEU A 277 -3.00 -10.38 12.28
CA LEU A 277 -2.47 -10.20 10.93
C LEU A 277 -1.27 -9.25 10.88
N ILE A 278 -1.30 -8.19 11.69
CA ILE A 278 -0.17 -7.25 11.79
C ILE A 278 1.04 -7.92 12.47
N ARG A 279 0.82 -8.73 13.51
CA ARG A 279 1.88 -9.50 14.19
C ARG A 279 2.50 -10.55 13.27
N GLU A 280 1.69 -11.33 12.55
CA GLU A 280 2.16 -12.30 11.56
C GLU A 280 2.95 -11.64 10.43
N ALA A 281 2.53 -10.44 10.02
CA ALA A 281 3.27 -9.65 9.03
C ALA A 281 4.63 -9.15 9.53
N ALA A 282 4.81 -9.04 10.84
CA ALA A 282 6.08 -8.67 11.46
C ALA A 282 7.02 -9.85 11.68
N THR A 283 6.49 -11.04 12.01
CA THR A 283 7.30 -12.24 12.34
C THR A 283 7.89 -12.94 11.13
N MET A 284 7.23 -12.94 9.97
CA MET A 284 7.75 -13.56 8.74
C MET A 284 8.75 -12.70 7.94
N ARG A 285 9.35 -11.67 8.57
CA ARG A 285 10.48 -10.91 8.01
C ARG A 285 11.83 -11.39 8.57
N ARG A 286 11.88 -12.59 9.14
CA ARG A 286 13.10 -13.29 9.54
C ARG A 286 13.35 -14.45 8.59
#